data_AF-X0RZR8-F1
#
_entry.id   AF-X0RZR8-F1
#
_cell.length_a   1.000
_cell.length_b   1.000
_cell.length_c   1.000
_cell.angle_alpha   90.00
_cell.angle_beta   90.00
_cell.angle_gamma   90.00
#
_symmetry.space_group_name_H-M   'P 1'
#
loop_
_entity.id
_entity.type
_entity.pdbx_description
1 polymer ?
#
loop_
_entity_poly.entity_id
_entity_poly.type
_entity_poly.pdbx_seq_one_letter_code
_entity_poly.pdbx_strand_id
1 'polypeptide(L)'
;RGKLTTLWLDHGKAPKGATYAYVVLPKATLEETKQFAAAPAIRIQQLDEDVHACRDPDGPSGGGAFWTAVQIEGTDVSGPAVLYGEATEGVTLMAIENPLHTEARLSLTGELPSGAWSLPAEATIKTLGEGRAQLAVNTAAGRIYRIGLSLDELDEKPPEIQQPPREDNLAYEAFKVRAESKGNVTHLTVHVPEPAAKEGYRLLVRGPKGHLRAELTDKDIIERPAANVVRYRWDHSALAIRPGNLRIVLVTKMHLVIRYITLPPQSQ
;
A
#
# COMPACT_ATOMS: atom_id res chain seq x y z
N ARG A 1 -21.07 -31.77 -8.67
CA ARG A 1 -21.81 -30.48 -8.70
C ARG A 1 -21.89 -29.97 -7.26
N GLY A 2 -21.37 -28.78 -6.96
CA GLY A 2 -21.47 -28.18 -5.63
C GLY A 2 -22.82 -27.48 -5.43
N LYS A 3 -23.32 -27.42 -4.19
CA LYS A 3 -24.43 -26.54 -3.80
C LYS A 3 -23.85 -25.16 -3.47
N LEU A 4 -24.50 -24.10 -3.94
CA LEU A 4 -24.12 -22.71 -3.69
C LEU A 4 -25.23 -22.02 -2.88
N THR A 5 -24.82 -21.23 -1.89
CA THR A 5 -25.71 -20.33 -1.14
C THR A 5 -25.27 -18.91 -1.43
N THR A 6 -26.21 -18.04 -1.82
CA THR A 6 -25.93 -16.64 -2.19
C THR A 6 -26.82 -15.72 -1.35
N LEU A 7 -26.22 -14.70 -0.74
CA LEU A 7 -26.90 -13.63 -0.03
C LEU A 7 -26.39 -12.30 -0.61
N TRP A 8 -27.26 -11.33 -0.83
CA TRP A 8 -26.89 -10.00 -1.32
C TRP A 8 -27.85 -8.94 -0.79
N LEU A 9 -27.38 -7.70 -0.76
CA LEU A 9 -28.19 -6.51 -0.55
C LEU A 9 -28.41 -5.83 -1.90
N ASP A 10 -29.66 -5.48 -2.21
CA ASP A 10 -30.02 -4.82 -3.48
C ASP A 10 -30.24 -3.32 -3.26
N HIS A 11 -29.40 -2.49 -3.88
CA HIS A 11 -29.49 -1.02 -3.80
C HIS A 11 -30.36 -0.40 -4.92
N GLY A 12 -30.97 -1.22 -5.78
CA GLY A 12 -31.80 -0.77 -6.89
C GLY A 12 -30.99 -0.28 -8.11
N LYS A 13 -31.68 0.34 -9.07
CA LYS A 13 -31.15 0.61 -10.42
C LYS A 13 -30.21 1.83 -10.53
N ALA A 14 -30.40 2.85 -9.69
CA ALA A 14 -29.63 4.09 -9.74
C ALA A 14 -29.51 4.71 -8.33
N PRO A 15 -28.89 4.00 -7.37
CA PRO A 15 -28.74 4.52 -6.03
C PRO A 15 -27.89 5.79 -6.01
N LYS A 16 -28.21 6.70 -5.08
CA LYS A 16 -27.37 7.85 -4.72
C LYS A 16 -27.05 7.75 -3.25
N GLY A 17 -25.77 7.64 -2.90
CA GLY A 17 -25.33 7.52 -1.50
C GLY A 17 -25.87 6.30 -0.76
N ALA A 18 -26.17 5.20 -1.46
CA ALA A 18 -26.60 3.97 -0.79
C ALA A 18 -25.43 3.35 -0.02
N THR A 19 -25.70 2.90 1.20
CA THR A 19 -24.70 2.30 2.09
C THR A 19 -25.12 0.89 2.50
N TYR A 20 -24.16 0.13 3.02
CA TYR A 20 -24.42 -1.16 3.66
C TYR A 20 -23.44 -1.38 4.80
N ALA A 21 -23.86 -2.16 5.78
CA ALA A 21 -23.00 -2.71 6.81
C ALA A 21 -23.50 -4.11 7.18
N TYR A 22 -22.58 -5.06 7.30
CA TYR A 22 -22.88 -6.41 7.76
C TYR A 22 -21.66 -6.98 8.46
N VAL A 23 -21.89 -7.94 9.35
CA VAL A 23 -20.83 -8.71 10.01
C VAL A 23 -20.96 -10.15 9.55
N VAL A 24 -19.83 -10.75 9.15
CA VAL A 24 -19.75 -12.18 8.89
C VAL A 24 -19.11 -12.83 10.11
N LEU A 25 -19.76 -13.86 10.65
CA LEU A 25 -19.27 -14.64 11.80
C LEU A 25 -18.92 -16.06 11.33
N PRO A 26 -17.70 -16.29 10.82
CA PRO A 26 -17.32 -17.62 10.35
C PRO A 26 -17.41 -18.65 11.48
N LYS A 27 -18.00 -19.80 11.19
CA LYS A 27 -18.14 -20.94 12.12
C LYS A 27 -19.03 -20.69 13.35
N ALA A 28 -19.67 -19.53 13.46
CA ALA A 28 -20.64 -19.30 14.53
C ALA A 28 -21.87 -20.21 14.37
N THR A 29 -22.35 -20.73 15.48
CA THR A 29 -23.63 -21.42 15.59
C THR A 29 -24.80 -20.45 15.42
N LEU A 30 -26.01 -20.98 15.25
CA LEU A 30 -27.23 -20.18 15.21
C LEU A 30 -27.40 -19.34 16.48
N GLU A 31 -27.13 -19.92 17.65
CA GLU A 31 -27.30 -19.22 18.93
C GLU A 31 -26.24 -18.13 19.14
N GLU A 32 -24.97 -18.38 18.81
CA GLU A 32 -23.93 -17.35 18.84
C GLU A 32 -24.25 -16.20 17.87
N THR A 33 -24.79 -16.51 16.69
CA THR A 33 -25.21 -15.49 15.71
C THR A 33 -26.35 -14.63 16.25
N LYS A 34 -27.35 -15.25 16.92
CA LYS A 34 -28.45 -14.51 17.56
C LYS A 34 -27.95 -13.65 18.72
N GLN A 35 -27.04 -14.18 19.54
CA GLN A 35 -26.45 -13.44 20.65
C GLN A 35 -25.68 -12.22 20.15
N PHE A 36 -24.83 -12.39 19.14
CA PHE A 36 -24.12 -11.27 18.51
C PHE A 36 -25.07 -10.25 17.91
N ALA A 37 -26.14 -10.68 17.23
CA ALA A 37 -27.13 -9.76 16.68
C ALA A 37 -27.90 -8.97 17.75
N ALA A 38 -28.10 -9.55 18.94
CA ALA A 38 -28.78 -8.89 20.06
C ALA A 38 -27.86 -7.91 20.82
N ALA A 39 -26.56 -8.21 20.87
CA ALA A 39 -25.55 -7.37 21.52
C ALA A 39 -24.24 -7.38 20.67
N PRO A 40 -24.16 -6.54 19.62
CA PRO A 40 -22.99 -6.53 18.74
C PRO A 40 -21.77 -5.95 19.46
N ALA A 41 -20.66 -6.67 19.44
CA ALA A 41 -19.35 -6.19 19.92
C ALA A 41 -18.68 -5.21 18.92
N ILE A 42 -19.47 -4.49 18.12
CA ILE A 42 -18.99 -3.54 17.11
C ILE A 42 -19.97 -2.37 17.05
N ARG A 43 -19.43 -1.16 17.15
CA ARG A 43 -20.14 0.11 16.95
C ARG A 43 -19.59 0.81 15.71
N ILE A 44 -20.47 1.13 14.77
CA ILE A 44 -20.14 2.02 13.65
C ILE A 44 -20.06 3.45 14.20
N GLN A 45 -18.90 4.07 14.07
CA GLN A 45 -18.69 5.48 14.48
C GLN A 45 -19.18 6.42 13.38
N GLN A 46 -18.84 6.12 12.13
CA GLN A 46 -19.24 6.88 10.96
C GLN A 46 -19.22 5.98 9.71
N LEU A 47 -20.15 6.21 8.78
CA LEU A 47 -20.29 5.45 7.54
C LEU A 47 -20.86 6.37 6.45
N ASP A 48 -19.98 7.10 5.78
CA ASP A 48 -20.33 8.04 4.71
C ASP A 48 -19.21 8.15 3.65
N GLU A 49 -19.29 9.15 2.77
CA GLU A 49 -18.34 9.35 1.67
C GLU A 49 -16.94 9.80 2.11
N ASP A 50 -16.80 10.27 3.35
CA ASP A 50 -15.53 10.77 3.90
C ASP A 50 -14.82 9.69 4.72
N VAL A 51 -15.56 8.90 5.50
CA VAL A 51 -14.98 7.87 6.36
C VAL A 51 -15.93 6.71 6.64
N HIS A 52 -15.35 5.52 6.66
CA HIS A 52 -15.96 4.32 7.24
C HIS A 52 -15.15 3.91 8.46
N ALA A 53 -15.72 4.05 9.66
CA ALA A 53 -15.05 3.75 10.91
C ALA A 53 -15.93 2.95 11.87
N CYS A 54 -15.31 2.01 12.58
CA CYS A 54 -15.96 1.23 13.62
C CYS A 54 -15.00 0.91 14.76
N ARG A 55 -15.56 0.66 15.94
CA ARG A 55 -14.81 0.28 17.14
C ARG A 55 -15.51 -0.82 17.91
N ASP A 56 -14.75 -1.51 18.73
CA ASP A 56 -15.29 -2.26 19.85
C ASP A 56 -15.85 -1.24 20.88
N PRO A 57 -17.14 -1.33 21.26
CA PRO A 57 -17.70 -0.44 22.28
C PRO A 57 -17.12 -0.71 23.67
N ASP A 58 -16.77 -1.96 23.98
CA ASP A 58 -16.34 -2.41 25.31
C ASP A 58 -14.84 -2.73 25.35
N GLY A 59 -14.19 -2.79 24.19
CA GLY A 59 -12.78 -3.13 24.02
C GLY A 59 -11.89 -1.95 23.59
N PRO A 60 -10.58 -2.22 23.49
CA PRO A 60 -9.58 -1.21 23.16
C PRO A 60 -9.51 -0.90 21.67
N SER A 61 -10.12 -1.73 20.82
CA SER A 61 -9.84 -1.79 19.39
C SER A 61 -10.77 -0.91 18.56
N GLY A 62 -10.21 -0.22 17.57
CA GLY A 62 -10.96 0.53 16.59
C GLY A 62 -10.18 0.74 15.30
N GLY A 63 -10.88 1.14 14.24
CA GLY A 63 -10.24 1.42 12.97
C GLY A 63 -11.17 2.07 11.97
N GLY A 64 -10.58 2.59 10.90
CA GLY A 64 -11.34 3.23 9.84
C GLY A 64 -10.55 3.39 8.55
N ALA A 65 -11.30 3.46 7.46
CA ALA A 65 -10.82 3.88 6.16
C ALA A 65 -11.32 5.31 5.91
N PHE A 66 -10.37 6.21 5.69
CA PHE A 66 -10.57 7.65 5.50
C PHE A 66 -10.31 7.96 4.03
N TRP A 67 -11.31 8.53 3.36
CA TRP A 67 -11.25 8.91 1.95
C TRP A 67 -10.77 10.35 1.76
N THR A 68 -11.04 11.21 2.74
CA THR A 68 -10.75 12.64 2.73
C THR A 68 -10.16 13.09 4.07
N ALA A 69 -9.79 14.35 4.18
CA ALA A 69 -9.45 14.94 5.47
C ALA A 69 -10.74 15.19 6.26
N VAL A 70 -10.85 14.60 7.45
CA VAL A 70 -12.08 14.62 8.25
C VAL A 70 -11.76 14.53 9.74
N GLN A 71 -12.65 15.10 10.55
CA GLN A 71 -12.61 14.96 12.00
C GLN A 71 -13.59 13.87 12.44
N ILE A 72 -13.12 12.92 13.25
CA ILE A 72 -13.95 11.88 13.86
C ILE A 72 -13.66 11.82 15.36
N GLU A 73 -14.70 11.92 16.19
CA GLU A 73 -14.60 11.86 17.66
C GLU A 73 -13.45 12.73 18.25
N GLY A 74 -13.27 13.96 17.74
CA GLY A 74 -12.23 14.87 18.23
C GLY A 74 -10.81 14.61 17.70
N THR A 75 -10.65 13.64 16.79
CA THR A 75 -9.40 13.37 16.07
C THR A 75 -9.50 13.83 14.62
N ASP A 76 -8.64 14.78 14.24
CA ASP A 76 -8.45 15.25 12.87
C ASP A 76 -7.51 14.31 12.12
N VAL A 77 -7.98 13.74 11.01
CA VAL A 77 -7.18 12.96 10.05
C VAL A 77 -6.93 13.82 8.83
N SER A 78 -5.66 14.06 8.49
CA SER A 78 -5.30 15.08 7.50
C SER A 78 -5.52 14.69 6.03
N GLY A 79 -6.02 13.48 5.75
CA GLY A 79 -6.21 12.98 4.39
C GLY A 79 -6.43 11.48 4.33
N PRO A 80 -6.36 10.89 3.12
CA PRO A 80 -6.60 9.47 2.91
C PRO A 80 -5.72 8.58 3.79
N ALA A 81 -6.36 7.68 4.54
CA ALA A 81 -5.67 6.84 5.52
C ALA A 81 -6.44 5.54 5.77
N VAL A 82 -5.71 4.47 6.10
CA VAL A 82 -6.27 3.32 6.81
C VAL A 82 -5.63 3.29 8.18
N LEU A 83 -6.48 3.34 9.21
CA LEU A 83 -6.07 3.36 10.61
C LEU A 83 -6.64 2.13 11.32
N TYR A 84 -5.81 1.53 12.17
CA TYR A 84 -6.23 0.57 13.18
C TYR A 84 -5.51 0.92 14.48
N GLY A 85 -6.19 0.85 15.61
CA GLY A 85 -5.58 1.09 16.90
C GLY A 85 -6.19 0.25 18.01
N GLU A 86 -5.37 0.00 19.03
CA GLU A 86 -5.75 -0.61 20.29
C GLU A 86 -5.29 0.31 21.42
N ALA A 87 -6.22 0.85 22.19
CA ALA A 87 -5.95 1.71 23.33
C ALA A 87 -6.34 1.00 24.63
N THR A 88 -5.36 0.66 25.44
CA THR A 88 -5.53 0.19 26.82
C THR A 88 -4.99 1.24 27.79
N GLU A 89 -5.23 1.09 29.10
CA GLU A 89 -4.85 2.07 30.13
C GLU A 89 -3.46 2.72 29.90
N GLY A 90 -3.46 3.97 29.41
CA GLY A 90 -2.25 4.76 29.17
C GLY A 90 -1.37 4.35 27.99
N VAL A 91 -1.76 3.35 27.18
CA VAL A 91 -0.98 2.75 26.09
C VAL A 91 -1.83 2.69 24.83
N THR A 92 -1.29 3.18 23.71
CA THR A 92 -1.95 3.14 22.41
C THR A 92 -1.03 2.52 21.37
N LEU A 93 -1.45 1.40 20.79
CA LEU A 93 -0.84 0.77 19.62
C LEU A 93 -1.62 1.20 18.38
N MET A 94 -0.93 1.62 17.32
CA MET A 94 -1.57 2.00 16.06
C MET A 94 -0.84 1.41 14.86
N ALA A 95 -1.62 1.08 13.83
CA ALA A 95 -1.16 0.85 12.47
C ALA A 95 -1.74 1.95 11.57
N ILE A 96 -0.87 2.61 10.81
CA ILE A 96 -1.21 3.71 9.92
C ILE A 96 -0.72 3.37 8.52
N GLU A 97 -1.56 3.57 7.51
CA GLU A 97 -1.23 3.38 6.10
C GLU A 97 -1.78 4.53 5.25
N ASN A 98 -1.04 4.94 4.23
CA ASN A 98 -1.59 5.73 3.12
C ASN A 98 -1.99 4.78 1.97
N PRO A 99 -3.30 4.54 1.76
CA PRO A 99 -3.79 3.60 0.76
C PRO A 99 -3.63 4.09 -0.69
N LEU A 100 -3.23 5.34 -0.90
CA LEU A 100 -2.93 5.85 -2.25
C LEU A 100 -1.54 5.41 -2.74
N HIS A 101 -0.74 4.78 -1.89
CA HIS A 101 0.61 4.33 -2.20
C HIS A 101 1.55 5.48 -2.65
N THR A 102 1.29 6.69 -2.17
CA THR A 102 2.08 7.88 -2.50
C THR A 102 3.02 8.28 -1.37
N GLU A 103 4.03 9.09 -1.72
CA GLU A 103 4.74 9.90 -0.74
C GLU A 103 3.84 11.06 -0.30
N ALA A 104 3.55 11.14 1.00
CA ALA A 104 2.74 12.19 1.59
C ALA A 104 3.09 12.37 3.07
N ARG A 105 2.72 13.52 3.64
CA ARG A 105 2.75 13.72 5.09
C ARG A 105 1.35 13.58 5.64
N LEU A 106 1.05 12.42 6.21
CA LEU A 106 -0.22 12.15 6.89
C LEU A 106 -0.10 12.56 8.36
N SER A 107 -1.12 13.21 8.92
CA SER A 107 -1.16 13.63 10.32
C SER A 107 -2.47 13.26 10.99
N LEU A 108 -2.37 12.81 12.24
CA LEU A 108 -3.47 12.58 13.17
C LEU A 108 -3.32 13.60 14.31
N THR A 109 -4.35 14.40 14.56
CA THR A 109 -4.32 15.42 15.61
C THR A 109 -5.54 15.27 16.51
N GLY A 110 -5.35 15.00 17.79
CA GLY A 110 -6.47 14.71 18.70
C GLY A 110 -6.01 14.51 20.13
N GLU A 111 -6.90 13.97 20.95
CA GLU A 111 -6.58 13.45 22.29
C GLU A 111 -5.77 12.15 22.10
N LEU A 112 -4.45 12.30 22.11
CA LEU A 112 -3.50 11.24 21.83
C LEU A 112 -2.39 11.31 22.87
N PRO A 113 -1.90 10.16 23.38
CA PRO A 113 -0.73 10.18 24.23
C PRO A 113 0.47 10.78 23.49
N SER A 114 1.17 11.71 24.14
CA SER A 114 2.31 12.38 23.52
C SER A 114 3.65 11.69 23.76
N GLY A 115 3.73 10.81 24.76
CA GLY A 115 4.87 9.92 24.95
C GLY A 115 4.91 8.87 23.85
N ALA A 116 6.10 8.51 23.39
CA ALA A 116 6.28 7.49 22.37
C ALA A 116 7.43 6.56 22.76
N TRP A 117 7.14 5.28 22.92
CA TRP A 117 8.18 4.27 23.15
C TRP A 117 8.61 3.58 21.85
N SER A 118 7.80 3.68 20.79
CA SER A 118 8.12 3.11 19.48
C SER A 118 7.59 3.99 18.36
N LEU A 119 8.51 4.59 17.62
CA LEU A 119 8.23 5.34 16.41
C LEU A 119 9.15 4.84 15.28
N PRO A 120 8.60 4.60 14.07
CA PRO A 120 9.44 4.42 12.89
C PRO A 120 10.15 5.75 12.56
N ALA A 121 11.26 5.69 11.83
CA ALA A 121 12.08 6.87 11.52
C ALA A 121 11.32 7.94 10.71
N GLU A 122 10.26 7.54 10.02
CA GLU A 122 9.40 8.41 9.23
C GLU A 122 8.31 9.12 10.04
N ALA A 123 8.16 8.78 11.33
CA ALA A 123 7.13 9.33 12.20
C ALA A 123 7.69 10.33 13.21
N THR A 124 6.87 11.33 13.53
CA THR A 124 7.15 12.35 14.55
C THR A 124 5.90 12.59 15.37
N ILE A 125 6.05 12.80 16.68
CA ILE A 125 4.95 13.22 17.55
C ILE A 125 5.26 14.59 18.18
N LYS A 126 4.23 15.44 18.26
CA LYS A 126 4.33 16.78 18.85
C LYS A 126 3.17 17.01 19.83
N THR A 127 3.49 17.32 21.08
CA THR A 127 2.50 17.76 22.08
C THR A 127 1.92 19.12 21.69
N LEU A 128 0.60 19.26 21.77
CA LEU A 128 -0.12 20.50 21.48
C LEU A 128 -0.67 21.19 22.73
N GLY A 129 -0.65 20.52 23.89
CA GLY A 129 -1.21 21.00 25.16
C GLY A 129 -2.56 20.33 25.46
N GLU A 130 -3.01 20.39 26.72
CA GLU A 130 -4.33 19.90 27.16
C GLU A 130 -4.61 18.42 26.80
N GLY A 131 -3.59 17.56 26.88
CA GLY A 131 -3.72 16.14 26.52
C GLY A 131 -3.81 15.87 25.01
N ARG A 132 -3.60 16.88 24.17
CA ARG A 132 -3.60 16.74 22.71
C ARG A 132 -2.19 16.58 22.15
N ALA A 133 -2.08 15.77 21.11
CA ALA A 133 -0.86 15.61 20.33
C ALA A 133 -1.16 15.55 18.84
N GLN A 134 -0.13 15.82 18.04
CA GLN A 134 -0.11 15.58 16.61
C GLN A 134 0.92 14.50 16.30
N LEU A 135 0.45 13.37 15.79
CA LEU A 135 1.28 12.35 15.19
C LEU A 135 1.34 12.59 13.69
N ALA A 136 2.54 12.67 13.11
CA ALA A 136 2.74 12.82 11.68
C ALA A 136 3.65 11.71 11.15
N VAL A 137 3.32 11.16 9.97
CA VAL A 137 4.07 10.10 9.30
C VAL A 137 4.34 10.52 7.86
N ASN A 138 5.61 10.47 7.44
CA ASN A 138 5.97 10.58 6.03
C ASN A 138 5.76 9.21 5.37
N THR A 139 4.65 9.07 4.65
CA THR A 139 4.23 7.80 4.06
C THR A 139 5.01 7.47 2.80
N ALA A 140 5.11 6.20 2.44
CA ALA A 140 5.70 5.75 1.19
C ALA A 140 5.07 4.43 0.72
N ALA A 141 4.64 4.39 -0.55
CA ALA A 141 4.36 3.18 -1.33
C ALA A 141 3.54 2.08 -0.61
N GLY A 142 2.49 2.46 0.14
CA GLY A 142 1.56 1.52 0.79
C GLY A 142 2.12 0.86 2.05
N ARG A 143 3.20 1.41 2.61
CA ARG A 143 3.79 0.92 3.85
C ARG A 143 2.83 1.12 5.03
N ILE A 144 2.76 0.11 5.87
CA ILE A 144 2.10 0.16 7.17
C ILE A 144 3.13 0.57 8.23
N TYR A 145 2.82 1.63 8.98
CA TYR A 145 3.62 2.17 10.06
C TYR A 145 3.00 1.74 11.39
N ARG A 146 3.74 0.99 12.20
CA ARG A 146 3.30 0.59 13.54
C ARG A 146 3.86 1.54 14.58
N ILE A 147 3.04 2.05 15.48
CA ILE A 147 3.39 3.13 16.41
C ILE A 147 2.90 2.78 17.80
N GLY A 148 3.71 3.08 18.81
CA GLY A 148 3.39 2.90 20.22
C GLY A 148 3.50 4.20 21.01
N LEU A 149 2.37 4.68 21.54
CA LEU A 149 2.22 5.94 22.27
C LEU A 149 1.75 5.75 23.72
N SER A 150 2.39 6.41 24.70
CA SER A 150 2.05 6.34 26.12
C SER A 150 1.71 7.70 26.73
N LEU A 151 0.86 7.71 27.75
CA LEU A 151 0.51 8.93 28.50
C LEU A 151 1.67 9.39 29.40
N ASP A 152 2.36 8.44 30.01
CA ASP A 152 3.45 8.67 30.96
C ASP A 152 4.71 7.86 30.59
N GLU A 153 5.79 8.04 31.38
CA GLU A 153 6.84 7.04 31.45
C GLU A 153 6.22 5.73 31.95
N LEU A 154 6.39 4.67 31.18
CA LEU A 154 5.79 3.39 31.49
C LEU A 154 6.57 2.73 32.63
N ASP A 155 5.87 2.37 33.72
CA ASP A 155 6.44 1.63 34.86
C ASP A 155 6.99 0.25 34.42
N GLU A 156 6.33 -0.36 33.44
CA GLU A 156 6.74 -1.63 32.82
C GLU A 156 7.20 -1.42 31.38
N LYS A 157 8.18 -2.22 30.95
CA LYS A 157 8.69 -2.15 29.58
C LYS A 157 7.57 -2.50 28.60
N PRO A 158 7.19 -1.60 27.67
CA PRO A 158 6.15 -1.89 26.69
C PRO A 158 6.54 -3.03 25.75
N PRO A 159 5.56 -3.68 25.11
CA PRO A 159 5.83 -4.70 24.11
C PRO A 159 6.68 -4.11 22.97
N GLU A 160 7.66 -4.89 22.53
CA GLU A 160 8.46 -4.53 21.37
C GLU A 160 7.60 -4.60 20.11
N ILE A 161 7.51 -3.47 19.41
CA ILE A 161 6.74 -3.38 18.17
C ILE A 161 7.69 -3.65 17.00
N GLN A 162 7.60 -4.85 16.43
CA GLN A 162 8.29 -5.15 15.19
C GLN A 162 7.63 -4.39 14.05
N GLN A 163 8.39 -3.49 13.43
CA GLN A 163 8.00 -2.92 12.15
C GLN A 163 7.96 -4.05 11.12
N PRO A 164 6.98 -4.06 10.20
CA PRO A 164 7.09 -4.93 9.04
C PRO A 164 8.43 -4.64 8.35
N PRO A 165 9.15 -5.68 7.88
CA PRO A 165 10.33 -5.44 7.06
C PRO A 165 9.96 -4.49 5.93
N ARG A 166 10.92 -3.66 5.51
CA ARG A 166 10.70 -2.69 4.44
C ARG A 166 10.51 -3.42 3.11
N GLU A 167 9.29 -3.90 2.89
CA GLU A 167 8.76 -4.50 1.66
C GLU A 167 7.95 -3.45 0.88
N ASP A 168 8.36 -2.18 0.98
CA ASP A 168 7.79 -1.13 0.14
C ASP A 168 8.42 -1.17 -1.26
N ASN A 169 7.66 -0.77 -2.28
CA ASN A 169 8.17 -0.67 -3.65
C ASN A 169 9.05 0.58 -3.84
N LEU A 170 9.41 1.32 -2.78
CA LEU A 170 10.05 2.62 -2.91
C LEU A 170 11.42 2.49 -3.57
N ALA A 171 12.23 1.52 -3.13
CA ALA A 171 13.52 1.24 -3.76
C ALA A 171 13.37 0.86 -5.26
N TYR A 172 12.21 0.32 -5.66
CA TYR A 172 11.91 -0.03 -7.03
C TYR A 172 11.47 1.17 -7.89
N GLU A 173 11.25 2.35 -7.33
CA GLU A 173 11.07 3.59 -8.10
C GLU A 173 12.33 3.95 -8.90
N ALA A 174 13.50 3.56 -8.40
CA ALA A 174 14.78 3.67 -9.11
C ALA A 174 14.79 2.90 -10.44
N PHE A 175 13.86 1.96 -10.66
CA PHE A 175 13.70 1.29 -11.94
C PHE A 175 13.37 2.31 -13.02
N LYS A 176 14.29 2.55 -13.96
CA LYS A 176 14.11 3.48 -15.08
C LYS A 176 14.62 2.82 -16.34
N VAL A 177 13.95 3.08 -17.46
CA VAL A 177 14.37 2.54 -18.76
C VAL A 177 14.37 3.65 -19.79
N ARG A 178 15.51 3.83 -20.44
CA ARG A 178 15.63 4.64 -21.66
C ARG A 178 15.80 3.68 -22.85
N ALA A 179 15.01 3.90 -23.89
CA ALA A 179 15.05 3.09 -25.11
C ALA A 179 15.51 3.93 -26.30
N GLU A 180 16.43 3.37 -27.08
CA GLU A 180 16.93 3.96 -28.31
C GLU A 180 16.84 2.92 -29.44
N SER A 181 15.93 3.13 -30.37
CA SER A 181 15.63 2.17 -31.44
C SER A 181 16.16 2.66 -32.78
N LYS A 182 16.81 1.76 -33.52
CA LYS A 182 17.21 1.96 -34.91
C LYS A 182 16.87 0.71 -35.70
N GLY A 183 15.86 0.81 -36.58
CA GLY A 183 15.33 -0.34 -37.31
C GLY A 183 14.83 -1.43 -36.36
N ASN A 184 15.33 -2.66 -36.53
CA ASN A 184 14.94 -3.83 -35.75
C ASN A 184 15.75 -4.05 -34.47
N VAL A 185 16.55 -3.05 -34.05
CA VAL A 185 17.38 -3.13 -32.85
C VAL A 185 17.00 -2.01 -31.90
N THR A 186 16.75 -2.37 -30.65
CA THR A 186 16.49 -1.43 -29.56
C THR A 186 17.55 -1.59 -28.48
N HIS A 187 18.25 -0.49 -28.16
CA HIS A 187 19.15 -0.42 -27.03
C HIS A 187 18.39 0.07 -25.81
N LEU A 188 18.46 -0.68 -24.71
CA LEU A 188 17.79 -0.35 -23.46
C LEU A 188 18.83 -0.04 -22.40
N THR A 189 18.86 1.20 -21.93
CA THR A 189 19.62 1.57 -20.73
C THR A 189 18.69 1.45 -19.54
N VAL A 190 18.95 0.46 -18.70
CA VAL A 190 18.11 0.08 -17.57
C VAL A 190 18.82 0.43 -16.26
N HIS A 191 18.19 1.28 -15.47
CA HIS A 191 18.54 1.48 -14.07
C HIS A 191 17.83 0.41 -13.26
N VAL A 192 18.60 -0.49 -12.67
CA VAL A 192 18.11 -1.62 -11.87
C VAL A 192 18.03 -1.18 -10.41
N PRO A 193 16.90 -1.38 -9.72
CA PRO A 193 16.83 -1.14 -8.27
C PRO A 193 17.91 -1.90 -7.50
N GLU A 194 18.49 -1.29 -6.47
CA GLU A 194 19.53 -1.94 -5.66
C GLU A 194 19.06 -3.29 -5.04
N PRO A 195 17.84 -3.41 -4.49
CA PRO A 195 17.35 -4.71 -4.01
C PRO A 195 17.29 -5.76 -5.11
N ALA A 196 16.79 -5.39 -6.29
CA ALA A 196 16.71 -6.28 -7.45
C ALA A 196 18.10 -6.76 -7.91
N ALA A 197 19.10 -5.87 -7.88
CA ALA A 197 20.47 -6.23 -8.23
C ALA A 197 21.08 -7.23 -7.22
N LYS A 198 20.72 -7.15 -5.94
CA LYS A 198 21.19 -8.05 -4.87
C LYS A 198 20.48 -9.41 -4.87
N GLU A 199 19.16 -9.43 -5.08
CA GLU A 199 18.36 -10.66 -5.00
C GLU A 199 18.21 -11.41 -6.33
N GLY A 200 18.61 -10.77 -7.42
CA GLY A 200 18.41 -11.27 -8.78
C GLY A 200 17.07 -10.85 -9.36
N TYR A 201 17.05 -10.65 -10.68
CA TYR A 201 15.87 -10.18 -11.39
C TYR A 201 15.76 -10.79 -12.79
N ARG A 202 14.55 -10.75 -13.33
CA ARG A 202 14.25 -11.02 -14.74
C ARG A 202 13.77 -9.75 -15.41
N LEU A 203 14.25 -9.50 -16.63
CA LEU A 203 13.87 -8.34 -17.40
C LEU A 203 13.07 -8.77 -18.62
N LEU A 204 11.77 -8.50 -18.61
CA LEU A 204 10.84 -8.96 -19.64
C LEU A 204 10.40 -7.79 -20.51
N VAL A 205 10.32 -8.01 -21.82
CA VAL A 205 9.65 -7.11 -22.75
C VAL A 205 8.26 -7.67 -23.06
N ARG A 206 7.22 -6.90 -22.79
CA ARG A 206 5.82 -7.26 -23.06
C ARG A 206 5.18 -6.31 -24.05
N GLY A 207 4.37 -6.87 -24.95
CA GLY A 207 3.59 -6.09 -25.91
C GLY A 207 2.41 -5.34 -25.28
N PRO A 208 1.67 -4.55 -26.08
CA PRO A 208 0.55 -3.73 -25.60
C PRO A 208 -0.54 -4.53 -24.86
N LYS A 209 -0.78 -5.76 -25.32
CA LYS A 209 -1.75 -6.70 -24.72
C LYS A 209 -1.15 -7.59 -23.63
N GLY A 210 0.05 -7.28 -23.11
CA GLY A 210 0.70 -8.02 -22.03
C GLY A 210 1.38 -9.34 -22.39
N HIS A 211 1.29 -9.81 -23.64
CA HIS A 211 2.01 -11.00 -24.11
C HIS A 211 3.53 -10.78 -24.09
N LEU A 212 4.29 -11.82 -23.74
CA LEU A 212 5.75 -11.80 -23.71
C LEU A 212 6.31 -11.64 -25.13
N ARG A 213 7.30 -10.77 -25.29
CA ARG A 213 8.04 -10.54 -26.55
C ARG A 213 9.49 -11.00 -26.46
N ALA A 214 10.12 -10.74 -25.32
CA ALA A 214 11.48 -11.19 -25.04
C ALA A 214 11.70 -11.26 -23.53
N GLU A 215 12.68 -12.06 -23.13
CA GLU A 215 13.33 -11.99 -21.84
C GLU A 215 14.79 -11.64 -22.10
N LEU A 216 15.24 -10.50 -21.57
CA LEU A 216 16.60 -10.01 -21.75
C LEU A 216 17.48 -10.61 -20.66
N THR A 217 18.54 -11.27 -21.10
CA THR A 217 19.45 -12.05 -20.27
C THR A 217 20.87 -11.48 -20.33
N ASP A 218 21.82 -12.11 -19.64
CA ASP A 218 23.22 -11.69 -19.70
C ASP A 218 23.81 -11.72 -21.12
N LYS A 219 23.27 -12.55 -22.02
CA LYS A 219 23.69 -12.62 -23.43
C LYS A 219 23.34 -11.36 -24.22
N ASP A 220 22.33 -10.62 -23.76
CA ASP A 220 21.84 -9.41 -24.40
C ASP A 220 22.55 -8.16 -23.85
N ILE A 221 23.43 -8.30 -22.84
CA ILE A 221 24.16 -7.18 -22.24
C ILE A 221 25.29 -6.72 -23.16
N ILE A 222 25.32 -5.41 -23.40
CA ILE A 222 26.40 -4.74 -24.14
C ILE A 222 27.46 -4.25 -23.17
N GLU A 223 27.04 -3.55 -22.11
CA GLU A 223 27.92 -2.90 -21.15
C GLU A 223 27.19 -2.59 -19.83
N ARG A 224 27.97 -2.33 -18.79
CA ARG A 224 27.52 -1.88 -17.46
C ARG A 224 28.19 -0.54 -17.14
N PRO A 225 27.64 0.59 -17.61
CA PRO A 225 28.33 1.88 -17.57
C PRO A 225 28.49 2.46 -16.16
N ALA A 226 27.68 2.00 -15.19
CA ALA A 226 27.77 2.37 -13.79
C ALA A 226 27.18 1.26 -12.91
N ALA A 227 27.38 1.37 -11.59
CA ALA A 227 26.68 0.52 -10.62
C ALA A 227 25.16 0.59 -10.87
N ASN A 228 24.51 -0.58 -10.88
CA ASN A 228 23.06 -0.71 -11.11
C ASN A 228 22.55 -0.15 -12.46
N VAL A 229 23.42 0.12 -13.43
CA VAL A 229 23.02 0.49 -14.80
C VAL A 229 23.50 -0.56 -15.77
N VAL A 230 22.57 -1.10 -16.57
CA VAL A 230 22.85 -2.15 -17.55
C VAL A 230 22.31 -1.74 -18.90
N ARG A 231 23.15 -1.84 -19.94
CA ARG A 231 22.74 -1.57 -21.31
C ARG A 231 22.53 -2.89 -22.05
N TYR A 232 21.31 -3.11 -22.53
CA TYR A 232 20.93 -4.30 -23.30
C TYR A 232 20.78 -3.97 -24.79
N ARG A 233 21.15 -4.91 -25.65
CA ARG A 233 20.82 -4.93 -27.07
C ARG A 233 19.67 -5.90 -27.28
N TRP A 234 18.50 -5.39 -27.63
CA TRP A 234 17.37 -6.22 -28.02
C TRP A 234 17.20 -6.21 -29.54
N ASP A 235 17.55 -7.32 -30.17
CA ASP A 235 17.26 -7.58 -31.58
C ASP A 235 15.86 -8.19 -31.72
N HIS A 236 14.99 -7.50 -32.43
CA HIS A 236 13.62 -7.95 -32.67
C HIS A 236 13.33 -8.18 -34.15
N SER A 237 14.36 -8.37 -34.98
CA SER A 237 14.23 -8.65 -36.43
C SER A 237 13.38 -9.88 -36.75
N ALA A 238 13.44 -10.92 -35.91
CA ALA A 238 12.64 -12.13 -36.06
C ALA A 238 11.19 -11.99 -35.55
N LEU A 239 10.84 -10.84 -34.95
CA LEU A 239 9.54 -10.59 -34.34
C LEU A 239 8.78 -9.54 -35.16
N ALA A 240 7.54 -9.84 -35.56
CA ALA A 240 6.65 -8.85 -36.11
C ALA A 240 6.16 -7.90 -35.00
N ILE A 241 6.98 -6.92 -34.64
CA ILE A 241 6.65 -5.91 -33.62
C ILE A 241 6.14 -4.66 -34.31
N ARG A 242 4.88 -4.31 -34.02
CA ARG A 242 4.32 -3.03 -34.49
C ARG A 242 4.91 -1.89 -33.65
N PRO A 243 5.18 -0.72 -34.27
CA PRO A 243 5.45 0.51 -33.53
C PRO A 243 4.41 0.78 -32.46
N GLY A 244 4.83 1.37 -31.34
CA GLY A 244 3.94 1.71 -30.22
C GLY A 244 4.47 1.33 -28.85
N ASN A 245 3.58 1.35 -27.86
CA ASN A 245 3.91 1.24 -26.45
C ASN A 245 4.19 -0.22 -26.05
N LEU A 246 5.39 -0.45 -25.54
CA LEU A 246 5.80 -1.69 -24.90
C LEU A 246 5.96 -1.48 -23.40
N ARG A 247 5.93 -2.59 -22.67
CA ARG A 247 6.18 -2.63 -21.23
C ARG A 247 7.50 -3.36 -20.99
N ILE A 248 8.41 -2.71 -20.29
CA ILE A 248 9.58 -3.33 -19.70
C ILE A 248 9.24 -3.67 -18.27
N VAL A 249 9.27 -4.95 -17.94
CA VAL A 249 8.85 -5.49 -16.66
C VAL A 249 10.06 -6.08 -15.98
N LEU A 250 10.42 -5.51 -14.82
CA LEU A 250 11.41 -6.09 -13.93
C LEU A 250 10.67 -6.92 -12.89
N VAL A 251 11.03 -8.20 -12.81
CA VAL A 251 10.41 -9.17 -11.89
C VAL A 251 11.49 -9.71 -10.97
N THR A 252 11.22 -9.69 -9.67
CA THR A 252 12.02 -10.37 -8.66
C THR A 252 11.18 -11.41 -7.94
N LYS A 253 11.70 -12.01 -6.86
CA LYS A 253 10.97 -13.04 -6.10
C LYS A 253 9.63 -12.52 -5.54
N MET A 254 9.64 -11.27 -5.05
CA MET A 254 8.49 -10.68 -4.34
C MET A 254 7.91 -9.46 -5.05
N HIS A 255 8.62 -8.85 -6.00
CA HIS A 255 8.23 -7.58 -6.60
C HIS A 255 8.09 -7.65 -8.12
N LEU A 256 7.23 -6.79 -8.66
CA LEU A 256 7.08 -6.57 -10.08
C LEU A 256 6.90 -5.07 -10.33
N VAL A 257 7.77 -4.49 -11.15
CA VAL A 257 7.66 -3.08 -11.56
C VAL A 257 7.72 -2.93 -13.07
N ILE A 258 6.97 -1.94 -13.58
CA ILE A 258 6.76 -1.73 -15.01
C ILE A 258 7.23 -0.33 -15.42
N ARG A 259 7.92 -0.25 -16.55
CA ARG A 259 8.16 1.00 -17.29
C ARG A 259 7.68 0.87 -18.71
N TYR A 260 7.15 1.96 -19.23
CA TYR A 260 6.68 2.03 -20.60
C TYR A 260 7.77 2.59 -21.49
N ILE A 261 7.93 2.01 -22.67
CA ILE A 261 8.78 2.54 -23.73
C ILE A 261 7.94 2.63 -25.01
N THR A 262 8.34 3.51 -25.92
CA THR A 262 7.69 3.62 -27.23
C THR A 262 8.69 3.26 -28.31
N LEU A 263 8.35 2.30 -29.17
CA LEU A 263 9.12 2.06 -30.38
C LEU A 263 8.70 3.06 -31.45
N PRO A 264 9.66 3.72 -32.14
CA PRO A 264 9.35 4.63 -33.22
C PRO A 264 8.70 3.87 -34.39
N PRO A 265 7.95 4.56 -35.26
CA PRO A 265 7.53 4.02 -36.54
C PRO A 265 8.75 3.48 -37.32
N GLN A 266 8.63 2.30 -37.93
CA GLN A 266 9.63 1.86 -38.87
C GLN A 266 9.58 2.81 -40.08
N SER A 267 10.67 3.54 -40.33
CA SER A 267 10.85 4.28 -41.57
C SER A 267 10.83 3.27 -42.73
N GLN A 268 9.92 3.47 -43.69
CA GLN A 268 9.90 2.74 -44.96
C GLN A 268 11.21 2.88 -45.72
#